data_AF-A0A9D4CWA7-F1
#
_entry.id   AF-A0A9D4CWA7-F1
#
_cell.length_a   1.000
_cell.length_b   1.000
_cell.length_c   1.000
_cell.angle_alpha   90.00
_cell.angle_beta   90.00
_cell.angle_gamma   90.00
#
_symmetry.space_group_name_H-M   'P 1'
#
loop_
_entity.id
_entity.type
_entity.pdbx_description
1 polymer ?
#
loop_
_entity_poly.entity_id
_entity_poly.type
_entity_poly.pdbx_seq_one_letter_code
_entity_poly.pdbx_strand_id
1 'polypeptide(L)'
;MDYVERTWIHGSVWKPENWSAFHEVIKTNNDVEGWHRRINTRAGKADLSFYVLVPLLRSEAETVDLQIRLVSENLLTRIHRKQNVNTHGRLFEAWDQYEDDEMTTTQLLRTCSHIAGLGHNN
;
A
#
# COMPACT_ATOMS: atom_id res chain seq x y z
N MET A 1 -5.47 23.13 13.22
CA MET A 1 -5.97 21.84 12.68
C MET A 1 -7.07 22.03 11.65
N ASP A 2 -7.88 23.10 11.73
CA ASP A 2 -8.93 23.44 10.74
C ASP A 2 -8.45 23.42 9.27
N TYR A 3 -7.24 23.93 8.99
CA TYR A 3 -6.68 23.89 7.63
C TYR A 3 -6.48 22.47 7.09
N VAL A 4 -5.97 21.54 7.93
CA VAL A 4 -5.68 20.16 7.51
C VAL A 4 -6.97 19.42 7.24
N GLU A 5 -7.91 19.54 8.16
CA GLU A 5 -9.25 18.97 8.06
C GLU A 5 -9.96 19.44 6.78
N ARG A 6 -10.03 20.75 6.56
CA ARG A 6 -10.73 21.30 5.40
C ARG A 6 -10.05 21.05 4.06
N THR A 7 -8.72 21.07 4.03
CA THR A 7 -7.97 21.05 2.76
C THR A 7 -7.58 19.65 2.35
N TRP A 8 -7.15 18.81 3.30
CA TRP A 8 -6.54 17.51 3.02
C TRP A 8 -7.46 16.32 3.33
N ILE A 9 -8.43 16.50 4.24
CA ILE A 9 -9.38 15.45 4.59
C ILE A 9 -10.70 15.64 3.84
N HIS A 10 -11.36 16.80 3.99
CA HIS A 10 -12.63 17.10 3.33
C HIS A 10 -12.50 17.88 2.02
N GLY A 11 -11.27 18.15 1.58
CA GLY A 11 -11.01 18.88 0.34
C GLY A 11 -11.48 18.12 -0.89
N SER A 12 -12.14 18.80 -1.82
CA SER A 12 -12.66 18.17 -3.04
C SER A 12 -11.59 17.84 -4.09
N VAL A 13 -10.41 18.48 -4.00
CA VAL A 13 -9.33 18.36 -4.99
C VAL A 13 -8.35 17.24 -4.65
N TRP A 14 -7.95 17.13 -3.37
CA TRP A 14 -6.95 16.17 -2.89
C TRP A 14 -7.52 15.36 -1.74
N LYS A 15 -8.36 14.37 -2.06
CA LYS A 15 -8.94 13.44 -1.09
C LYS A 15 -7.87 12.54 -0.46
N PRO A 16 -8.08 12.00 0.76
CA PRO A 16 -7.17 11.05 1.41
C PRO A 16 -6.72 9.90 0.51
N GLU A 17 -7.61 9.39 -0.34
CA GLU A 17 -7.35 8.35 -1.35
C GLU A 17 -6.23 8.72 -2.33
N ASN A 18 -6.05 10.00 -2.63
CA ASN A 18 -5.13 10.48 -3.66
C ASN A 18 -3.69 10.64 -3.14
N TRP A 19 -3.53 10.91 -1.85
CA TRP A 19 -2.22 11.23 -1.25
C TRP A 19 -1.79 10.23 -0.16
N SER A 20 -2.66 9.29 0.19
CA SER A 20 -2.39 8.22 1.15
C SER A 20 -2.96 6.88 0.69
N ALA A 21 -2.50 5.79 1.30
CA ALA A 21 -3.06 4.45 1.10
C ALA A 21 -4.34 4.27 1.95
N PHE A 22 -5.29 5.19 1.80
CA PHE A 22 -6.55 5.21 2.55
C PHE A 22 -7.36 3.95 2.25
N HIS A 23 -7.70 3.17 3.29
CA HIS A 23 -8.34 1.85 3.21
C HIS A 23 -7.62 0.80 2.33
N GLU A 24 -6.37 1.07 1.95
CA GLU A 24 -5.58 0.18 1.11
C GLU A 24 -4.44 -0.47 1.89
N VAL A 25 -4.44 -1.81 1.92
CA VAL A 25 -3.35 -2.60 2.50
C VAL A 25 -2.15 -2.67 1.53
N ILE A 26 -2.38 -2.44 0.24
CA ILE A 26 -1.42 -2.69 -0.83
C ILE A 26 -0.84 -1.37 -1.33
N LYS A 27 0.48 -1.20 -1.22
CA LYS A 27 1.19 -0.07 -1.83
C LYS A 27 1.64 -0.49 -3.23
N THR A 28 1.06 0.12 -4.25
CA THR A 28 1.38 -0.07 -5.68
C THR A 28 2.89 -0.04 -5.97
N ASN A 29 3.64 0.85 -5.30
CA ASN A 29 5.10 0.92 -5.46
C ASN A 29 5.82 -0.39 -5.09
N ASN A 30 5.40 -1.05 -4.01
CA ASN A 30 6.03 -2.31 -3.56
C ASN A 30 5.80 -3.45 -4.55
N ASP A 31 4.66 -3.44 -5.25
CA ASP A 31 4.36 -4.44 -6.26
C ASP A 31 5.20 -4.21 -7.53
N VAL A 32 5.34 -2.95 -7.96
CA VAL A 32 6.23 -2.57 -9.07
C VAL A 32 7.70 -2.90 -8.75
N GLU A 33 8.17 -2.56 -7.55
CA GLU A 33 9.51 -2.94 -7.08
C GLU A 33 9.68 -4.46 -7.02
N GLY A 34 8.63 -5.17 -6.60
CA GLY A 34 8.59 -6.63 -6.59
C GLY A 34 8.74 -7.23 -7.99
N TRP A 35 8.04 -6.66 -8.99
CA TRP A 35 8.14 -7.08 -10.39
C TRP A 35 9.55 -6.86 -10.93
N HIS A 36 10.10 -5.66 -10.72
CA HIS A 36 11.45 -5.31 -11.13
C HIS A 36 12.49 -6.26 -10.50
N ARG A 37 12.36 -6.56 -9.20
CA ARG A 37 13.25 -7.47 -8.50
C ARG A 37 13.20 -8.89 -9.06
N ARG A 38 12.01 -9.42 -9.37
CA ARG A 38 11.88 -10.76 -9.98
C ARG A 38 12.49 -10.82 -11.37
N ILE A 39 12.24 -9.82 -12.21
CA ILE A 39 12.84 -9.74 -13.55
C ILE A 39 14.36 -9.70 -13.44
N ASN A 40 14.92 -8.85 -12.57
CA ASN A 40 16.36 -8.75 -12.36
C ASN A 40 16.98 -10.04 -11.81
N THR A 41 16.29 -10.72 -10.89
CA THR A 41 16.74 -12.02 -10.37
C THR A 41 16.74 -13.09 -11.46
N ARG A 42 15.69 -13.17 -12.29
CA ARG A 42 15.60 -14.11 -13.42
C ARG A 42 16.62 -13.81 -14.51
N ALA A 43 16.89 -12.53 -14.75
CA ALA A 43 17.87 -12.05 -15.71
C ALA A 43 19.31 -12.42 -15.31
N GLY A 44 19.62 -12.41 -14.01
CA GLY A 44 20.92 -12.79 -13.46
C GLY A 44 22.09 -11.85 -13.82
N LYS A 45 21.83 -10.78 -14.57
CA LYS A 45 22.81 -9.76 -14.99
C LYS A 45 22.14 -8.43 -15.31
N ALA A 46 22.94 -7.36 -15.27
CA ALA A 46 22.57 -6.05 -15.79
C ALA A 46 22.68 -6.02 -17.33
N ASP A 47 22.16 -4.96 -17.95
CA ASP A 47 22.28 -4.66 -19.38
C ASP A 47 21.80 -5.79 -20.31
N LEU A 48 20.49 -6.06 -20.23
CA LEU A 48 19.86 -7.10 -21.04
C LEU A 48 19.68 -6.62 -22.48
N SER A 49 20.09 -7.46 -23.44
CA SER A 49 19.71 -7.25 -24.84
C SER A 49 18.20 -7.42 -24.99
N PHE A 50 17.63 -6.74 -25.98
CA PHE A 50 16.19 -6.79 -26.26
C PHE A 50 15.66 -8.22 -26.41
N TYR A 51 16.42 -9.10 -27.07
CA TYR A 51 16.05 -10.51 -27.27
C TYR A 51 15.99 -11.34 -25.99
N VAL A 52 16.68 -10.92 -24.93
CA VAL A 52 16.62 -11.56 -23.61
C VAL A 52 15.53 -10.91 -22.76
N LEU A 53 15.36 -9.59 -22.87
CA LEU A 53 14.36 -8.84 -22.11
C LEU A 53 12.93 -9.21 -22.49
N VAL A 54 12.60 -9.33 -23.78
CA VAL A 54 11.23 -9.57 -24.25
C VAL A 54 10.64 -10.89 -23.71
N PRO A 55 11.34 -12.04 -23.78
CA PRO A 55 10.83 -13.28 -23.20
C PRO A 55 10.65 -13.22 -21.68
N LEU A 56 11.53 -12.51 -20.96
CA LEU A 56 11.44 -12.32 -19.52
C LEU A 56 10.21 -11.50 -19.15
N LEU A 57 9.97 -10.39 -19.85
CA LEU A 57 8.77 -9.56 -19.65
C LEU A 57 7.48 -10.34 -19.95
N ARG A 58 7.47 -11.15 -21.01
CA ARG A 58 6.32 -12.01 -21.34
C ARG A 58 6.04 -13.01 -20.22
N SER A 59 7.06 -13.72 -19.75
CA SER A 59 6.91 -14.69 -18.65
C SER A 59 6.43 -14.02 -17.36
N GLU A 60 6.88 -12.79 -17.10
CA GLU A 60 6.42 -12.02 -15.96
C GLU A 60 4.95 -11.62 -16.09
N ALA A 61 4.52 -11.16 -17.28
CA ALA A 61 3.14 -10.80 -17.56
C ALA A 61 2.17 -11.99 -17.43
N GLU A 62 2.54 -13.17 -17.95
CA GLU A 62 1.76 -14.41 -17.79
C GLU A 62 1.59 -14.83 -16.32
N THR A 63 2.57 -14.48 -15.47
CA THR A 63 2.49 -14.76 -14.03
C THR A 63 1.44 -13.89 -13.34
N VAL A 64 1.21 -12.66 -13.81
CA VAL A 64 0.21 -11.74 -13.26
C VAL A 64 -1.21 -12.30 -13.46
N ASP A 65 -1.53 -12.79 -14.66
CA ASP A 65 -2.83 -13.38 -14.95
C ASP A 65 -3.13 -14.62 -14.09
N LEU A 66 -2.12 -15.47 -13.88
CA LEU A 66 -2.22 -16.62 -12.98
C LEU A 66 -2.45 -16.18 -11.52
N GLN A 67 -1.75 -15.15 -11.05
CA GLN A 67 -1.95 -14.61 -9.71
C GLN A 67 -3.35 -14.02 -9.54
N ILE A 68 -3.84 -13.25 -10.51
CA ILE A 68 -5.21 -12.70 -10.50
C ILE A 68 -6.23 -13.84 -10.41
N ARG A 69 -6.09 -14.88 -11.25
CA ARG A 69 -6.98 -16.05 -11.21
C ARG A 69 -6.95 -16.74 -9.85
N LEU A 70 -5.76 -17.02 -9.32
CA LEU A 70 -5.63 -17.71 -8.02
C LEU A 70 -6.16 -16.87 -6.84
N VAL A 71 -6.04 -15.54 -6.89
CA VAL A 71 -6.66 -14.65 -5.91
C VAL A 71 -8.19 -14.67 -6.06
N SER A 72 -8.71 -14.63 -7.29
CA SER A 72 -10.17 -14.70 -7.53
C SER A 72 -10.79 -16.02 -7.10
N GLU A 73 -10.06 -17.12 -7.21
CA GLU A 73 -10.45 -18.46 -6.75
C GLU A 73 -10.16 -18.68 -5.25
N ASN A 74 -9.66 -17.66 -4.56
CA ASN A 74 -9.28 -17.69 -3.15
C ASN A 74 -8.22 -18.77 -2.80
N LEU A 75 -7.45 -19.21 -3.81
CA LEU A 75 -6.38 -20.21 -3.71
C LEU A 75 -5.02 -19.57 -3.38
N LEU A 76 -4.91 -18.25 -3.51
CA LEU A 76 -3.73 -17.48 -3.16
C LEU A 76 -4.07 -16.46 -2.06
N THR A 77 -3.62 -16.71 -0.84
CA THR A 77 -3.65 -15.71 0.23
C THR A 77 -2.29 -15.02 0.33
N ARG A 78 -2.27 -13.70 0.17
CA ARG A 78 -1.03 -12.92 0.35
C ARG A 78 -0.66 -12.93 1.83
N ILE A 79 0.46 -13.56 2.16
CA ILE A 79 0.99 -13.58 3.53
C ILE A 79 1.51 -12.18 3.86
N HIS A 80 0.77 -11.47 4.70
CA HIS A 80 1.24 -10.23 5.31
C HIS A 80 1.92 -10.55 6.63
N ARG A 81 3.04 -9.87 6.92
CA ARG A 81 3.66 -9.99 8.25
C ARG A 81 2.65 -9.55 9.31
N LYS A 82 2.57 -10.29 10.42
CA LYS A 82 1.67 -9.99 11.55
C LYS A 82 1.75 -8.52 12.00
N GLN A 83 2.95 -7.95 12.01
CA GLN A 83 3.17 -6.54 12.33
C GLN A 83 2.47 -5.59 11.35
N ASN A 84 2.55 -5.86 10.05
CA ASN A 84 1.91 -5.03 9.03
C ASN A 84 0.39 -5.13 9.16
N VAL A 85 -0.15 -6.34 9.33
CA VAL A 85 -1.59 -6.55 9.55
C VAL A 85 -2.09 -5.76 10.76
N ASN A 86 -1.37 -5.81 11.88
CA ASN A 86 -1.72 -5.05 13.08
C ASN A 86 -1.67 -3.53 12.83
N THR A 87 -0.62 -3.06 12.17
CA THR A 87 -0.43 -1.63 11.86
C THR A 87 -1.53 -1.11 10.94
N HIS A 88 -1.87 -1.85 9.88
CA HIS A 88 -2.98 -1.52 8.97
C HIS A 88 -4.33 -1.58 9.68
N GLY A 89 -4.58 -2.60 10.50
CA GLY A 89 -5.82 -2.72 11.25
C GLY A 89 -6.06 -1.54 12.19
N ARG A 90 -5.03 -1.12 12.94
CA ARG A 90 -5.10 0.07 13.81
C ARG A 90 -5.31 1.37 13.03
N LEU A 91 -4.77 1.45 11.82
CA LEU A 91 -4.95 2.62 10.96
C LEU A 91 -6.38 2.69 10.41
N PHE A 92 -6.95 1.56 9.99
CA PHE A 92 -8.33 1.49 9.52
C PHE A 92 -9.32 1.80 10.65
N GLU A 93 -9.14 1.21 11.83
CA GLU A 93 -9.97 1.50 12.99
C GLU A 93 -9.94 3.00 13.38
N ALA A 94 -8.78 3.65 13.24
CA ALA A 94 -8.66 5.08 13.48
C ALA A 94 -9.40 5.92 12.41
N TRP A 95 -9.38 5.50 11.14
CA TRP A 95 -10.16 6.18 10.11
C TRP A 95 -11.66 5.97 10.31
N ASP A 96 -12.09 4.75 10.62
CA ASP A 96 -13.50 4.41 10.90
C ASP A 96 -14.06 5.29 12.05
N GLN A 97 -13.35 5.37 13.18
CA GLN A 97 -13.72 6.24 14.32
C GLN A 97 -13.76 7.73 13.97
N TYR A 98 -12.94 8.16 13.00
CA TYR A 98 -12.96 9.54 12.54
C TYR A 98 -14.16 9.82 11.62
N GLU A 99 -14.51 8.89 10.74
CA GLU A 99 -15.69 8.99 9.87
C GLU A 99 -17.00 8.94 10.66
N ASP A 100 -17.03 8.20 11.77
CA ASP A 100 -18.18 8.11 12.69
C ASP A 100 -18.30 9.33 13.64
N ASP A 101 -17.51 10.39 13.43
CA ASP A 101 -17.44 11.60 14.27
C ASP A 101 -17.04 11.33 15.74
N GLU A 102 -16.54 10.13 16.07
CA GLU A 102 -16.11 9.75 17.42
C GLU A 102 -14.70 10.30 17.75
N MET A 103 -13.95 10.71 16.74
CA MET A 103 -12.59 11.19 16.87
C MET A 103 -12.36 12.52 16.12
N THR A 104 -11.69 13.48 16.75
CA THR A 104 -11.30 14.74 16.09
C THR A 104 -10.08 14.56 15.19
N THR A 105 -9.87 15.48 14.23
CA THR A 105 -8.71 15.48 13.32
C THR A 105 -7.37 15.46 14.08
N THR A 106 -7.32 16.14 15.23
CA THR A 106 -6.10 16.18 16.05
C THR A 106 -5.79 14.82 16.66
N GLN A 107 -6.82 14.11 17.12
CA GLN A 107 -6.68 12.77 17.69
C GLN A 107 -6.31 11.77 16.60
N LEU A 108 -6.94 11.85 15.41
CA LEU A 108 -6.59 11.03 14.25
C LEU A 108 -5.09 11.13 13.91
N LEU A 109 -4.59 12.35 13.75
CA LEU A 109 -3.19 12.58 13.38
C LEU A 109 -2.21 12.13 14.48
N ARG A 110 -2.57 12.28 15.75
CA ARG A 110 -1.77 11.76 16.87
C ARG A 110 -1.73 10.23 16.87
N THR A 111 -2.87 9.59 16.66
CA THR A 111 -2.97 8.13 16.55
C THR A 111 -2.13 7.63 15.38
N CYS A 112 -2.21 8.27 14.22
CA CYS A 112 -1.37 7.97 13.05
C CYS A 112 0.13 8.12 13.35
N SER A 113 0.52 9.19 14.05
CA SER A 113 1.93 9.40 14.46
C SER A 113 2.43 8.28 15.38
N HIS A 114 1.63 7.85 16.35
CA HIS A 114 1.97 6.72 17.22
C HIS A 114 2.06 5.40 16.44
N ILE A 115 1.15 5.15 15.49
CA ILE A 115 1.18 3.95 14.64
C ILE A 115 2.43 3.93 13.76
N ALA A 116 2.84 5.07 13.22
CA ALA A 116 4.05 5.22 12.41
C ALA A 116 5.36 5.12 13.22
N GLY A 117 5.29 5.07 14.56
CA GLY A 117 6.46 5.07 15.44
C GLY A 117 7.16 6.44 15.54
N LEU A 118 6.48 7.52 15.13
CA LEU A 118 6.98 8.90 15.18
C LEU A 118 6.60 9.63 16.48
N GLY A 119 5.72 9.04 17.29
CA GLY A 119 5.39 9.57 18.60
C GLY A 119 6.46 9.22 19.64
N HIS A 120 7.37 10.15 19.88
CA HIS A 120 8.20 10.14 21.08
C HIS A 120 7.38 10.61 22.30
N ASN A 121 7.55 9.87 23.40
CA ASN A 121 7.13 10.22 24.75
C ASN A 121 7.44 11.69 25.07
N ASN A 122 6.42 12.43 25.49
CA ASN A 122 6.56 13.52 26.44
C ASN A 122 5.68 13.20 27.64
#